data_AF-A0A916HNL1-F1
#
_entry.id   AF-A0A916HNL1-F1
#
_cell.length_a   1.000
_cell.length_b   1.000
_cell.length_c   1.000
_cell.angle_alpha   90.00
_cell.angle_beta   90.00
_cell.angle_gamma   90.00
#
_symmetry.space_group_name_H-M   'P 1'
#
loop_
_entity.id
_entity.type
_entity.pdbx_description
1 polymer ?
#
loop_
_entity_poly.entity_id
_entity_poly.type
_entity_poly.pdbx_seq_one_letter_code
_entity_poly.pdbx_strand_id
1 'polypeptide(L)'
;MALVKNIKKSTARFLLRKKLSLLKREIQSSSFSNLKEVGVLYDATDKKTYDLIRLFIHELKKEGKRVVSIGFVNSKKEAEFIKPQLDFFYFNKKNTNWLNIPATSEVKRFINTNFDLLIDLNIDEHFPLEYICALSRSKLKVGKIGGYHSSFCDMQIDISQDYSVKFLLLQLKHYLHLIN
;
A
#
# COMPACT_ATOMS: atom_id res chain seq x y z
N MET A 1 -9.09 27.39 -12.05
CA MET A 1 -9.13 25.91 -12.20
C MET A 1 -7.77 25.18 -12.15
N ALA A 2 -6.61 25.85 -12.06
CA ALA A 2 -5.37 25.23 -11.53
C ALA A 2 -5.16 25.56 -10.04
N LEU A 3 -5.50 26.79 -9.65
CA LEU A 3 -5.39 27.31 -8.28
C LEU A 3 -6.10 26.43 -7.22
N VAL A 4 -7.37 26.07 -7.45
CA VAL A 4 -8.14 25.21 -6.52
C VAL A 4 -7.51 23.81 -6.39
N LYS A 5 -7.00 23.23 -7.48
CA LYS A 5 -6.30 21.93 -7.44
C LYS A 5 -5.00 22.04 -6.65
N ASN A 6 -4.26 23.14 -6.80
CA ASN A 6 -3.02 23.40 -6.06
C ASN A 6 -3.28 23.62 -4.57
N ILE A 7 -4.34 24.36 -4.22
CA ILE A 7 -4.77 24.55 -2.82
C ILE A 7 -5.15 23.21 -2.22
N LYS A 8 -6.03 22.43 -2.88
CA LYS A 8 -6.41 21.08 -2.43
C LYS A 8 -5.18 20.21 -2.16
N LYS A 9 -4.25 20.14 -3.12
CA LYS A 9 -3.02 19.34 -3.00
C LYS A 9 -2.14 19.82 -1.84
N SER A 10 -1.97 21.13 -1.70
CA SER A 10 -1.19 21.74 -0.62
C SER A 10 -1.79 21.45 0.75
N THR A 11 -3.10 21.63 0.92
CA THR A 11 -3.82 21.34 2.16
C THR A 11 -3.74 19.86 2.52
N ALA A 12 -3.94 18.96 1.55
CA ALA A 12 -3.84 17.52 1.78
C ALA A 12 -2.44 17.12 2.27
N ARG A 13 -1.38 17.66 1.65
CA ARG A 13 0.01 17.45 2.05
C ARG A 13 0.34 18.04 3.41
N PHE A 14 -0.16 19.24 3.72
CA PHE A 14 0.00 19.86 5.03
C PHE A 14 -0.60 18.99 6.14
N LEU A 15 -1.82 18.47 5.92
CA LEU A 15 -2.48 17.58 6.88
C LEU A 15 -1.72 16.25 7.04
N LEU A 16 -1.22 15.68 5.94
CA LEU A 16 -0.39 14.47 5.98
C LEU A 16 0.88 14.71 6.82
N ARG A 17 1.61 15.82 6.56
CA ARG A 17 2.80 16.21 7.33
C ARG A 17 2.53 16.37 8.82
N LYS A 18 1.42 17.04 9.18
CA LYS A 18 0.99 17.19 10.58
C LYS A 18 0.68 15.85 11.26
N LYS A 19 0.14 14.88 10.52
CA LYS A 19 -0.09 13.53 11.07
C LYS A 19 1.21 12.75 11.20
N LEU A 20 2.10 12.87 10.22
CA LEU A 20 3.43 12.25 10.27
C LEU A 20 4.28 12.76 11.44
N SER A 21 4.22 14.05 11.77
CA SER A 21 4.96 14.59 12.93
C SER A 21 4.51 14.02 14.28
N LEU A 22 3.33 13.40 14.34
CA LEU A 22 2.80 12.73 15.54
C LEU A 22 3.01 11.21 15.50
N LEU A 23 3.41 10.65 14.36
CA LEU A 23 3.60 9.23 14.17
C LEU A 23 4.93 8.81 14.80
N LYS A 24 4.87 7.99 15.84
CA LYS A 24 6.03 7.29 16.39
C LYS A 24 6.07 5.89 15.80
N ARG A 25 7.14 5.58 15.06
CA ARG A 25 7.39 4.28 14.45
C ARG A 25 8.85 3.89 14.68
N GLU A 26 9.06 2.68 15.17
CA GLU A 26 10.38 2.08 15.28
C GLU A 26 10.57 1.14 14.10
N ILE A 27 11.59 1.43 13.28
CA ILE A 27 11.95 0.59 12.14
C ILE A 27 12.64 -0.65 12.69
N GLN A 28 12.16 -1.84 12.34
CA GLN A 28 12.79 -3.09 12.73
C GLN A 28 12.99 -3.96 11.50
N SER A 29 14.25 -4.31 11.24
CA SER A 29 14.60 -5.33 10.26
C SER A 29 14.67 -6.68 10.96
N SER A 30 13.84 -7.62 10.53
CA SER A 30 13.93 -9.03 10.92
C SER A 30 14.04 -9.90 9.66
N SER A 31 14.65 -11.07 9.77
CA SER A 31 14.66 -12.05 8.67
C SER A 31 13.23 -12.32 8.18
N PHE A 32 13.09 -12.53 6.87
CA PHE A 32 11.79 -12.72 6.23
C PHE A 32 11.03 -13.92 6.82
N SER A 33 11.77 -14.98 7.18
CA SER A 33 11.26 -16.15 7.91
C SER A 33 10.47 -15.77 9.18
N ASN A 34 10.91 -14.76 9.90
CA ASN A 34 10.33 -14.33 11.18
C ASN A 34 9.15 -13.34 11.05
N LEU A 35 8.93 -12.76 9.86
CA LEU A 35 7.79 -11.86 9.63
C LEU A 35 6.48 -12.68 9.66
N LYS A 36 5.50 -12.29 10.47
CA LYS A 36 4.22 -13.02 10.60
C LYS A 36 3.03 -12.20 10.14
N GLU A 37 2.99 -10.91 10.48
CA GLU A 37 1.92 -9.98 10.12
C GLU A 37 2.30 -9.16 8.90
N VAL A 38 1.58 -9.33 7.79
CA VAL A 38 1.86 -8.65 6.53
C VAL A 38 0.67 -7.80 6.09
N GLY A 39 0.92 -6.51 5.87
CA GLY A 39 0.01 -5.61 5.19
C GLY A 39 0.34 -5.57 3.69
N VAL A 40 -0.66 -5.61 2.81
CA VAL A 40 -0.47 -5.41 1.36
C VAL A 40 -1.33 -4.27 0.86
N LEU A 41 -0.73 -3.31 0.15
CA LEU A 41 -1.39 -2.12 -0.35
C LEU A 41 -1.25 -2.03 -1.87
N TYR A 42 -2.36 -1.82 -2.59
CA TYR A 42 -2.34 -1.88 -4.06
C TYR A 42 -3.48 -1.11 -4.75
N ASP A 43 -3.28 -0.82 -6.03
CA ASP A 43 -4.31 -0.37 -6.95
C ASP A 43 -5.07 -1.59 -7.51
N ALA A 44 -6.37 -1.61 -7.27
CA ALA A 44 -7.31 -2.65 -7.68
C ALA A 44 -8.21 -2.18 -8.85
N THR A 45 -7.84 -1.11 -9.56
CA THR A 45 -8.63 -0.54 -10.66
C THR A 45 -8.71 -1.46 -11.87
N ASP A 46 -7.61 -2.13 -12.21
CA ASP A 46 -7.53 -3.05 -13.34
C ASP A 46 -7.62 -4.51 -12.89
N LYS A 47 -8.43 -5.31 -13.61
CA LYS A 47 -8.68 -6.71 -13.27
C LYS A 47 -7.41 -7.55 -13.34
N LYS A 48 -6.55 -7.33 -14.34
CA LYS A 48 -5.33 -8.13 -14.53
C LYS A 48 -4.37 -7.92 -13.36
N THR A 49 -4.17 -6.66 -12.96
CA THR A 49 -3.35 -6.29 -11.79
C THR A 49 -3.95 -6.86 -10.50
N TYR A 50 -5.25 -6.71 -10.31
CA TYR A 50 -5.98 -7.27 -9.17
C TYR A 50 -5.78 -8.79 -9.05
N ASP A 51 -5.94 -9.54 -10.15
CA ASP A 51 -5.81 -10.99 -10.14
C ASP A 51 -4.38 -11.44 -9.78
N LEU A 52 -3.36 -10.77 -10.33
CA LEU A 52 -1.94 -11.05 -10.01
C LEU A 52 -1.64 -10.83 -8.53
N ILE A 53 -2.08 -9.71 -7.97
CA ILE A 53 -1.83 -9.37 -6.57
C ILE A 53 -2.58 -10.31 -5.64
N ARG A 54 -3.81 -10.71 -6.00
CA ARG A 54 -4.53 -11.72 -5.22
C ARG A 54 -3.79 -13.04 -5.21
N LEU A 55 -3.28 -13.52 -6.34
CA LEU A 55 -2.48 -14.74 -6.37
C LEU A 55 -1.27 -14.64 -5.42
N PHE A 56 -0.54 -13.53 -5.48
CA PHE A 56 0.58 -13.28 -4.58
C PHE A 56 0.19 -13.29 -3.08
N ILE A 57 -0.90 -12.63 -2.71
CA ILE A 57 -1.40 -12.65 -1.33
C ILE A 57 -1.75 -14.08 -0.87
N HIS A 58 -2.32 -14.90 -1.76
CA HIS A 58 -2.63 -16.30 -1.42
C HIS A 58 -1.35 -17.13 -1.23
N GLU A 59 -0.29 -16.88 -2.00
CA GLU A 59 1.02 -17.52 -1.80
C GLU A 59 1.59 -17.17 -0.41
N LEU A 60 1.60 -15.90 -0.03
CA LEU A 60 2.04 -15.48 1.31
C LEU A 60 1.23 -16.16 2.43
N LYS A 61 -0.10 -16.28 2.25
CA LYS A 61 -0.95 -17.00 3.22
C LYS A 61 -0.62 -18.50 3.28
N LYS A 62 -0.28 -19.13 2.14
CA LYS A 62 0.16 -20.54 2.10
C LYS A 62 1.51 -20.76 2.80
N GLU A 63 2.38 -19.77 2.79
CA GLU A 63 3.63 -19.74 3.57
C GLU A 63 3.42 -19.48 5.07
N GLY A 64 2.16 -19.45 5.55
CA GLY A 64 1.81 -19.29 6.95
C GLY A 64 1.80 -17.84 7.44
N LYS A 65 1.92 -16.85 6.55
CA LYS A 65 1.82 -15.42 6.90
C LYS A 65 0.36 -15.03 7.13
N ARG A 66 0.11 -14.17 8.14
CA ARG A 66 -1.19 -13.52 8.33
C ARG A 66 -1.20 -12.26 7.49
N VAL A 67 -2.04 -12.24 6.45
CA VAL A 67 -2.04 -11.15 5.46
C VAL A 67 -3.37 -10.40 5.47
N VAL A 68 -3.30 -9.09 5.69
CA VAL A 68 -4.41 -8.15 5.51
C VAL A 68 -4.08 -7.24 4.33
N SER A 69 -5.05 -6.97 3.46
CA SER A 69 -4.82 -6.15 2.28
C SER A 69 -5.82 -5.00 2.13
N ILE A 70 -5.35 -3.92 1.51
CA ILE A 70 -6.15 -2.78 1.06
C ILE A 70 -5.95 -2.56 -0.43
N GLY A 71 -7.03 -2.70 -1.19
CA GLY A 71 -7.11 -2.33 -2.60
C GLY A 71 -7.84 -1.00 -2.82
N PHE A 72 -7.24 -0.08 -3.57
CA PHE A 72 -7.91 1.16 -4.01
C PHE A 72 -8.47 1.01 -5.42
N VAL A 73 -9.72 1.39 -5.64
CA VAL A 73 -10.31 1.50 -6.98
C VAL A 73 -10.40 2.97 -7.36
N ASN A 74 -9.68 3.38 -8.41
CA ASN A 74 -9.59 4.76 -8.91
C ASN A 74 -10.85 5.23 -9.68
N SER A 75 -12.02 4.77 -9.25
CA SER A 75 -13.33 5.10 -9.80
C SER A 75 -14.32 5.42 -8.67
N LYS A 76 -15.44 6.05 -9.02
CA LYS A 76 -16.61 6.12 -8.11
C LYS A 76 -17.52 4.89 -8.27
N LYS A 77 -17.39 4.17 -9.38
CA LYS A 77 -18.10 2.91 -9.60
C LYS A 77 -17.35 1.78 -8.87
N GLU A 78 -18.12 0.83 -8.38
CA GLU A 78 -17.54 -0.42 -7.88
C GLU A 78 -16.98 -1.22 -9.06
N ALA A 79 -15.93 -1.98 -8.80
CA ALA A 79 -15.35 -2.86 -9.79
C ALA A 79 -16.01 -4.24 -9.68
N GLU A 80 -16.75 -4.63 -10.73
CA GLU A 80 -17.57 -5.86 -10.74
C GLU A 80 -16.75 -7.15 -10.55
N PHE A 81 -15.45 -7.11 -10.86
CA PHE A 81 -14.54 -8.25 -10.68
C PHE A 81 -14.03 -8.42 -9.24
N ILE A 82 -14.25 -7.43 -8.37
CA ILE A 82 -13.85 -7.52 -6.96
C ILE A 82 -14.84 -8.41 -6.22
N LYS A 83 -14.30 -9.42 -5.54
CA LYS A 83 -15.09 -10.35 -4.73
C LYS A 83 -14.78 -10.09 -3.24
N PRO A 84 -15.80 -9.91 -2.38
CA PRO A 84 -15.60 -9.83 -0.95
C PRO A 84 -14.89 -11.08 -0.42
N GLN A 85 -13.87 -10.89 0.40
CA GLN A 85 -13.12 -11.97 1.04
C GLN A 85 -12.56 -11.47 2.38
N LEU A 86 -12.51 -12.35 3.38
CA LEU A 86 -11.91 -12.03 4.67
C LEU A 86 -10.46 -11.55 4.48
N ASP A 87 -10.10 -10.51 5.22
CA ASP A 87 -8.82 -9.80 5.18
C ASP A 87 -8.50 -9.06 3.87
N PHE A 88 -9.41 -9.04 2.89
CA PHE A 88 -9.31 -8.19 1.71
C PHE A 88 -10.27 -7.02 1.84
N PHE A 89 -9.73 -5.83 2.09
CA PHE A 89 -10.51 -4.61 2.19
C PHE A 89 -10.34 -3.77 0.93
N TYR A 90 -11.41 -3.11 0.51
CA TYR A 90 -11.41 -2.27 -0.69
C TYR A 90 -12.05 -0.93 -0.38
N PHE A 91 -11.54 0.12 -1.02
CA PHE A 91 -12.16 1.44 -1.00
C PHE A 91 -12.00 2.12 -2.36
N ASN A 92 -12.85 3.08 -2.65
CA ASN A 92 -12.85 3.79 -3.93
C ASN A 92 -12.96 5.31 -3.72
N LYS A 93 -13.12 6.08 -4.81
CA LYS A 93 -13.21 7.54 -4.72
C LYS A 93 -14.37 8.06 -3.86
N LYS A 94 -15.48 7.31 -3.76
CA LYS A 94 -16.61 7.68 -2.87
C LYS A 94 -16.24 7.58 -1.39
N ASN A 95 -15.26 6.75 -1.05
CA ASN A 95 -14.80 6.56 0.33
C ASN A 95 -13.68 7.55 0.75
N THR A 96 -13.40 8.54 -0.11
CA THR A 96 -12.43 9.60 0.17
C THR A 96 -13.15 10.93 0.35
N ASN A 97 -12.62 11.80 1.20
CA ASN A 97 -13.14 13.16 1.32
C ASN A 97 -12.72 14.03 0.13
N TRP A 98 -13.13 15.30 0.13
CA TRP A 98 -12.79 16.24 -0.95
C TRP A 98 -11.27 16.46 -1.12
N LEU A 99 -10.43 16.11 -0.15
CA LEU A 99 -8.96 16.14 -0.21
C LEU A 99 -8.34 14.83 -0.73
N ASN A 100 -9.15 13.86 -1.15
CA ASN A 100 -8.75 12.48 -1.46
C ASN A 100 -8.18 11.70 -0.25
N ILE A 101 -8.48 12.11 0.98
CA ILE A 101 -8.08 11.36 2.17
C ILE A 101 -9.11 10.25 2.40
N PRO A 102 -8.70 8.97 2.49
CA PRO A 102 -9.60 7.86 2.78
C PRO A 102 -10.14 7.95 4.22
N ALA A 103 -11.44 7.69 4.38
CA ALA A 103 -12.14 7.92 5.65
C ALA A 103 -12.78 6.66 6.27
N THR A 104 -12.54 5.47 5.72
CA THR A 104 -13.17 4.23 6.18
C THR A 104 -12.56 3.70 7.50
N SER A 105 -13.34 2.89 8.24
CA SER A 105 -12.88 2.19 9.45
C SER A 105 -11.75 1.22 9.15
N GLU A 106 -11.81 0.53 8.01
CA GLU A 106 -10.85 -0.48 7.57
C GLU A 106 -9.49 0.15 7.32
N VAL A 107 -9.47 1.31 6.65
CA VAL A 107 -8.24 2.08 6.40
C VAL A 107 -7.63 2.58 7.71
N LYS A 108 -8.45 3.11 8.63
CA LYS A 108 -7.97 3.54 9.94
C LYS A 108 -7.39 2.39 10.75
N ARG A 109 -8.04 1.22 10.73
CA ARG A 109 -7.55 0.01 11.41
C ARG A 109 -6.22 -0.43 10.81
N PHE A 110 -6.15 -0.57 9.48
CA PHE A 110 -4.94 -0.97 8.76
C PHE A 110 -3.74 -0.06 9.06
N ILE A 111 -3.94 1.27 8.99
CA ILE A 111 -2.88 2.24 9.33
C ILE A 111 -2.34 2.04 10.74
N ASN A 112 -3.22 1.70 11.70
CA ASN A 112 -2.85 1.53 13.10
C ASN A 112 -2.37 0.12 13.46
N THR A 113 -2.46 -0.84 12.55
CA THR A 113 -1.95 -2.20 12.76
C THR A 113 -0.42 -2.18 12.70
N ASN A 114 0.22 -2.78 13.71
CA ASN A 114 1.68 -2.95 13.75
C ASN A 114 2.08 -4.20 12.92
N PHE A 115 1.96 -4.11 11.60
CA PHE A 115 2.46 -5.19 10.74
C PHE A 115 3.98 -5.32 10.88
N ASP A 116 4.49 -6.54 10.77
CA ASP A 116 5.93 -6.75 10.64
C ASP A 116 6.42 -6.19 9.30
N LEU A 117 5.63 -6.35 8.24
CA LEU A 117 5.94 -5.87 6.90
C LEU A 117 4.71 -5.24 6.23
N LEU A 118 4.88 -4.06 5.64
CA LEU A 118 3.98 -3.51 4.63
C LEU A 118 4.62 -3.67 3.26
N ILE A 119 3.90 -4.30 2.33
CA ILE A 119 4.26 -4.37 0.92
C ILE A 119 3.35 -3.41 0.15
N ASP A 120 3.94 -2.35 -0.39
CA ASP A 120 3.27 -1.40 -1.25
C ASP A 120 3.57 -1.75 -2.72
N LEU A 121 2.54 -2.24 -3.42
CA LEU A 121 2.63 -2.75 -4.81
C LEU A 121 2.21 -1.71 -5.85
N ASN A 122 2.13 -0.44 -5.47
CA ASN A 122 1.67 0.62 -6.36
C ASN A 122 2.79 1.11 -7.29
N ILE A 123 2.47 1.13 -8.58
CA ILE A 123 3.35 1.71 -9.61
C ILE A 123 2.98 3.17 -9.87
N ASP A 124 1.68 3.42 -10.01
CA ASP A 124 1.16 4.76 -10.20
C ASP A 124 0.92 5.47 -8.86
N GLU A 125 1.04 6.79 -8.89
CA GLU A 125 0.87 7.61 -7.70
C GLU A 125 -0.60 7.94 -7.45
N HIS A 126 -1.13 7.40 -6.35
CA HIS A 126 -2.45 7.75 -5.84
C HIS A 126 -2.32 8.29 -4.44
N PHE A 127 -2.72 9.56 -4.24
CA PHE A 127 -2.68 10.19 -2.92
C PHE A 127 -3.38 9.37 -1.81
N PRO A 128 -4.53 8.69 -2.04
CA PRO A 128 -5.11 7.82 -1.03
C PRO A 128 -4.20 6.67 -0.59
N LEU A 129 -3.43 6.08 -1.52
CA LEU A 129 -2.48 5.00 -1.25
C LEU A 129 -1.21 5.55 -0.59
N GLU A 130 -0.67 6.66 -1.08
CA GLU A 130 0.42 7.42 -0.43
C GLU A 130 0.08 7.71 1.04
N TYR A 131 -1.13 8.19 1.30
CA TYR A 131 -1.58 8.54 2.65
C TYR A 131 -1.57 7.32 3.59
N ILE A 132 -1.99 6.16 3.10
CA ILE A 132 -1.99 4.90 3.88
C ILE A 132 -0.56 4.43 4.11
N CYS A 133 0.26 4.41 3.06
CA CYS A 133 1.66 3.99 3.15
C CYS A 133 2.46 4.86 4.12
N ALA A 134 2.34 6.17 3.99
CA ALA A 134 3.00 7.16 4.84
C ALA A 134 2.63 6.97 6.32
N LEU A 135 1.34 6.84 6.63
CA LEU A 135 0.86 6.79 8.01
C LEU A 135 0.89 5.40 8.66
N SER A 136 1.06 4.34 7.88
CA SER A 136 1.12 2.98 8.41
C SER A 136 2.18 2.84 9.51
N ARG A 137 1.84 2.11 10.57
CA ARG A 137 2.71 1.80 11.72
C ARG A 137 3.60 0.58 11.51
N SER A 138 3.60 -0.02 10.32
CA SER A 138 4.39 -1.22 10.01
C SER A 138 5.88 -1.06 10.34
N LYS A 139 6.49 -2.09 10.92
CA LYS A 139 7.90 -2.10 11.32
C LYS A 139 8.85 -1.98 10.14
N LEU A 140 8.51 -2.62 9.02
CA LEU A 140 9.23 -2.51 7.75
C LEU A 140 8.24 -2.16 6.63
N LYS A 141 8.62 -1.26 5.73
CA LYS A 141 7.83 -0.88 4.54
C LYS A 141 8.66 -1.08 3.29
N VAL A 142 8.12 -1.80 2.31
CA VAL A 142 8.77 -2.08 1.03
C VAL A 142 7.91 -1.55 -0.11
N GLY A 143 8.53 -0.93 -1.09
CA GLY A 143 7.87 -0.47 -2.31
C GLY A 143 8.85 -0.37 -3.48
N LYS A 144 8.40 0.10 -4.64
CA LYS A 144 9.31 0.36 -5.76
C LYS A 144 10.20 1.58 -5.49
N ILE A 145 11.27 1.73 -6.27
CA ILE A 145 12.04 2.97 -6.32
C ILE A 145 11.19 4.11 -6.91
N GLY A 146 11.32 5.30 -6.32
CA GLY A 146 10.75 6.56 -6.81
C GLY A 146 9.37 6.89 -6.26
N GLY A 147 8.87 8.08 -6.62
CA GLY A 147 7.58 8.60 -6.16
C GLY A 147 7.53 8.78 -4.64
N TYR A 148 6.38 8.53 -4.04
CA TYR A 148 6.23 8.66 -2.58
C TYR A 148 6.95 7.56 -1.79
N HIS A 149 7.22 6.41 -2.41
CA HIS A 149 7.92 5.30 -1.75
C HIS A 149 9.32 5.72 -1.29
N SER A 150 10.00 6.59 -2.05
CA SER A 150 11.30 7.13 -1.64
C SER A 150 11.26 7.97 -0.36
N SER A 151 10.09 8.46 0.03
CA SER A 151 9.90 9.18 1.30
C SER A 151 9.42 8.29 2.44
N PHE A 152 8.78 7.15 2.14
CA PHE A 152 7.98 6.41 3.13
C PHE A 152 8.30 4.91 3.23
N CYS A 153 9.04 4.33 2.30
CA CYS A 153 9.50 2.95 2.35
C CYS A 153 10.93 2.87 2.88
N ASP A 154 11.18 1.85 3.69
CA ASP A 154 12.48 1.54 4.30
C ASP A 154 13.38 0.77 3.32
N MET A 155 12.77 -0.04 2.47
CA MET A 155 13.42 -0.77 1.39
C MET A 155 12.71 -0.45 0.08
N GLN A 156 13.51 -0.24 -0.96
CA GLN A 156 13.00 0.05 -2.29
C GLN A 156 13.51 -0.98 -3.30
N ILE A 157 12.63 -1.38 -4.20
CA ILE A 157 12.91 -2.36 -5.25
C ILE A 157 13.03 -1.63 -6.58
N ASP A 158 14.16 -1.82 -7.25
CA ASP A 158 14.34 -1.31 -8.60
C ASP A 158 13.52 -2.13 -9.60
N ILE A 159 12.69 -1.43 -10.37
CA ILE A 159 11.87 -1.99 -11.45
C ILE A 159 12.13 -1.27 -12.78
N SER A 160 13.27 -0.58 -12.91
CA SER A 160 13.65 0.15 -14.13
C SER A 160 13.78 -0.75 -15.36
N GLN A 161 14.06 -2.05 -15.17
CA GLN A 161 14.13 -3.04 -16.25
C GLN A 161 12.76 -3.37 -16.85
N ASP A 162 11.71 -3.41 -16.02
CA ASP A 162 10.32 -3.66 -16.45
C ASP A 162 9.38 -2.98 -15.44
N TYR A 163 8.80 -1.87 -15.88
CA TYR A 163 7.94 -1.02 -15.07
C TYR A 163 6.52 -1.63 -14.94
N SER A 164 6.41 -2.82 -14.35
CA SER A 164 5.16 -3.56 -14.19
C SER A 164 5.00 -4.22 -12.82
N VAL A 165 3.75 -4.38 -12.37
CA VAL A 165 3.45 -4.99 -11.05
C VAL A 165 3.94 -6.43 -11.02
N LYS A 166 3.86 -7.12 -12.16
CA LYS A 166 4.39 -8.47 -12.31
C LYS A 166 5.89 -8.52 -12.01
N PHE A 167 6.67 -7.59 -12.55
CA PHE A 167 8.11 -7.54 -12.30
C PHE A 167 8.42 -7.14 -10.85
N LEU A 168 7.70 -6.17 -10.28
CA LEU A 168 7.83 -5.83 -8.86
C LEU A 168 7.60 -7.05 -7.95
N LEU A 169 6.55 -7.83 -8.22
CA LEU A 169 6.26 -9.06 -7.48
C LEU A 169 7.38 -10.10 -7.63
N LEU A 170 7.93 -10.27 -8.82
CA LEU A 170 9.06 -11.17 -9.07
C LEU A 170 10.29 -10.76 -8.25
N GLN A 171 10.64 -9.47 -8.28
CA GLN A 171 11.76 -8.93 -7.52
C GLN A 171 11.52 -9.05 -6.01
N LEU A 172 10.32 -8.74 -5.52
CA LEU A 172 9.97 -8.94 -4.11
C LEU A 172 10.17 -10.39 -3.69
N LYS A 173 9.70 -11.36 -4.47
CA LYS A 173 9.93 -12.78 -4.16
C LYS A 173 11.41 -13.11 -4.07
N HIS A 174 12.22 -12.62 -5.02
CA HIS A 174 13.66 -12.81 -5.02
C HIS A 174 14.32 -12.24 -3.76
N TYR A 175 14.10 -10.96 -3.47
CA TYR A 175 14.74 -10.30 -2.32
C TYR A 175 14.22 -10.79 -0.97
N LEU A 176 12.93 -11.05 -0.83
CA LEU A 176 12.36 -11.57 0.42
C LEU A 176 12.85 -12.99 0.73
N HIS A 177 13.13 -13.81 -0.30
CA HIS A 177 13.75 -15.12 -0.09
C HIS A 177 15.25 -15.03 0.25
N LEU A 178 15.96 -14.01 -0.26
CA LEU A 178 17.38 -13.78 0.03
C LEU A 178 17.64 -13.18 1.43
N ILE A 179 16.62 -12.65 2.11
CA ILE A 179 16.71 -12.14 3.51
C ILE A 179 16.59 -13.30 4.54
N ASN A 180 16.83 -14.54 4.10
CA ASN A 180 16.90 -15.74 4.94
C ASN A 180 18.34 -16.19 5.14
#